data_AF-A0A1Y6JJ46-F1
#
_entry.id   AF-A0A1Y6JJ46-F1
#
_cell.length_a   1.000
_cell.length_b   1.000
_cell.length_c   1.000
_cell.angle_alpha   90.00
_cell.angle_beta   90.00
_cell.angle_gamma   90.00
#
_symmetry.space_group_name_H-M   'P 1'
#
loop_
_entity.id
_entity.type
_entity.pdbx_description
1 polymer ?
#
loop_
_entity_poly.entity_id
_entity_poly.type
_entity_poly.pdbx_seq_one_letter_code
_entity_poly.pdbx_strand_id
1 'polypeptide(L)'
;MTRMNDVKKIISALISKNKIDFCHDGWSANYRQDWDEELSKDLRLAFDDVEKLIAGVENNDDVLSLGALTMARIRFLTLSDYFLNIHEDLEKMLVIYRDKNIEIPEDYKY
;
A
#
# COMPACT_ATOMS: atom_id res chain seq x y z
N MET A 1 -11.50 0.40 -14.91
CA MET A 1 -11.29 -0.16 -13.56
C MET A 1 -10.22 0.67 -12.89
N THR A 2 -10.48 1.22 -11.71
CA THR A 2 -9.54 2.07 -10.96
C THR A 2 -8.33 1.27 -10.50
N ARG A 3 -7.14 1.89 -10.52
CA ARG A 3 -5.85 1.27 -10.19
C ARG A 3 -5.11 2.01 -9.07
N MET A 4 -4.06 1.42 -8.50
CA MET A 4 -3.26 2.05 -7.46
C MET A 4 -2.50 3.28 -7.96
N ASN A 5 -2.04 3.27 -9.22
CA ASN A 5 -1.50 4.48 -9.83
C ASN A 5 -2.53 5.61 -9.97
N ASP A 6 -3.83 5.32 -9.96
CA ASP A 6 -4.85 6.38 -9.93
C ASP A 6 -4.96 7.02 -8.55
N VAL A 7 -4.80 6.24 -7.47
CA VAL A 7 -4.68 6.77 -6.09
C VAL A 7 -3.47 7.70 -5.99
N LYS A 8 -2.30 7.25 -6.48
CA LYS A 8 -1.08 8.05 -6.55
C LYS A 8 -1.30 9.39 -7.25
N LYS A 9 -1.93 9.37 -8.44
CA LYS A 9 -2.25 10.60 -9.20
C LYS A 9 -3.17 11.53 -8.42
N ILE A 10 -4.19 11.01 -7.75
CA ILE A 10 -5.12 11.80 -6.94
C ILE A 10 -4.38 12.48 -5.80
N ILE A 11 -3.55 11.75 -5.06
CA ILE A 11 -2.75 12.34 -3.97
C ILE A 11 -1.85 13.45 -4.50
N SER A 12 -1.10 13.21 -5.59
CA SER A 12 -0.23 14.24 -6.19
C SER A 12 -1.01 15.48 -6.69
N ALA A 13 -2.21 15.28 -7.23
CA ALA A 13 -3.08 16.38 -7.65
C ALA A 13 -3.58 17.19 -6.45
N LEU A 14 -3.94 16.53 -5.35
CA LEU A 14 -4.34 17.19 -4.11
C LEU A 14 -3.17 17.96 -3.49
N ILE A 15 -1.96 17.41 -3.50
CA ILE A 15 -0.74 18.07 -3.03
C ILE A 15 -0.52 19.39 -3.80
N SER A 16 -0.56 19.30 -5.12
CA SER A 16 -0.40 20.44 -6.03
C SER A 16 -1.49 21.49 -5.82
N LYS A 17 -2.76 21.08 -5.73
CA LYS A 17 -3.91 21.97 -5.49
C LYS A 17 -3.80 22.72 -4.17
N ASN A 18 -3.29 22.05 -3.13
CA ASN A 18 -3.15 22.64 -1.80
C ASN A 18 -1.82 23.40 -1.62
N LYS A 19 -0.98 23.50 -2.67
CA LYS A 19 0.35 24.15 -2.65
C LYS A 19 1.26 23.61 -1.53
N ILE A 20 1.17 22.30 -1.28
CA ILE A 20 2.00 21.63 -0.29
C ILE A 20 3.37 21.39 -0.92
N ASP A 21 4.43 21.70 -0.18
CA ASP A 21 5.79 21.43 -0.65
C ASP A 21 6.00 19.92 -0.76
N PHE A 22 6.24 19.44 -1.98
CA PHE A 22 6.37 18.02 -2.26
C PHE A 22 7.83 17.59 -2.15
N CYS A 23 8.34 17.56 -0.93
CA CYS A 23 9.59 16.88 -0.63
C CYS A 23 9.31 15.37 -0.53
N HIS A 24 9.89 14.56 -1.43
CA HIS A 24 9.63 13.12 -1.49
C HIS A 24 9.96 12.42 -0.16
N ASP A 25 10.90 12.95 0.61
CA ASP A 25 11.31 12.40 1.90
C ASP A 25 10.31 12.71 3.04
N GLY A 26 9.33 13.58 2.80
CA GLY A 26 8.23 13.88 3.74
C GLY A 26 7.01 12.98 3.59
N TRP A 27 6.95 12.17 2.54
CA TRP A 27 5.84 11.27 2.23
C TRP A 27 6.25 9.82 2.45
N SER A 28 5.33 9.02 2.98
CA SER A 28 5.61 7.65 3.41
C SER A 28 5.66 6.70 2.21
N ALA A 29 4.80 6.91 1.21
CA ALA A 29 4.83 6.09 0.00
C ALA A 29 5.89 6.56 -1.00
N ASN A 30 6.46 5.63 -1.76
CA ASN A 30 7.44 5.96 -2.80
C ASN A 30 6.74 6.38 -4.11
N TYR A 31 6.62 7.68 -4.33
CA TYR A 31 6.00 8.25 -5.54
C TYR A 31 6.85 8.08 -6.82
N ARG A 32 8.07 7.53 -6.74
CA ARG A 32 8.88 7.24 -7.94
C ARG A 32 8.57 5.88 -8.56
N GLN A 33 7.96 4.97 -7.81
CA GLN A 33 7.61 3.63 -8.29
C GLN A 33 6.28 3.60 -9.02
N ASP A 34 6.10 2.61 -9.89
CA ASP A 34 4.80 2.22 -10.42
C ASP A 34 4.04 1.41 -9.34
N TRP A 35 2.97 1.99 -8.81
CA TRP A 35 2.25 1.40 -7.68
C TRP A 35 1.43 0.16 -8.08
N ASP A 36 1.04 0.04 -9.34
CA ASP A 36 0.33 -1.14 -9.84
C ASP A 36 1.31 -2.31 -10.00
N GLU A 37 2.49 -2.03 -10.56
CA GLU A 37 3.52 -3.04 -10.76
C GLU A 37 4.04 -3.60 -9.44
N GLU A 38 4.36 -2.74 -8.46
CA GLU A 38 4.83 -3.19 -7.14
C GLU A 38 3.77 -4.03 -6.43
N LEU A 39 2.51 -3.58 -6.39
CA LEU A 39 1.43 -4.34 -5.77
C LEU A 39 1.23 -5.70 -6.45
N SER A 40 1.19 -5.73 -7.79
CA SER A 40 1.01 -6.97 -8.54
C SER A 40 2.17 -7.94 -8.32
N LYS A 41 3.40 -7.43 -8.24
CA LYS A 41 4.60 -8.23 -8.02
C LYS A 41 4.61 -8.83 -6.62
N ASP A 42 4.33 -8.02 -5.59
CA ASP A 42 4.34 -8.50 -4.20
C ASP A 42 3.20 -9.47 -3.90
N LEU A 43 2.01 -9.25 -4.47
CA LEU A 43 0.90 -10.21 -4.40
C LEU A 43 1.26 -11.54 -5.04
N ARG A 44 1.84 -11.52 -6.25
CA ARG A 44 2.28 -12.74 -6.93
C ARG A 44 3.30 -13.50 -6.08
N LEU A 45 4.32 -12.81 -5.56
CA LEU A 45 5.34 -13.44 -4.72
C LEU A 45 4.73 -14.03 -3.43
N ALA A 46 3.80 -13.30 -2.80
CA ALA A 46 3.11 -13.81 -1.60
C ALA A 46 2.34 -15.11 -1.90
N PHE A 47 1.60 -15.15 -3.02
CA PHE A 47 0.87 -16.35 -3.40
C PHE A 47 1.77 -17.49 -3.85
N ASP A 48 2.84 -17.22 -4.60
CA ASP A 48 3.85 -18.22 -4.96
C ASP A 48 4.46 -18.86 -3.69
N ASP A 49 4.67 -18.09 -2.61
CA ASP A 49 5.20 -18.61 -1.36
C ASP A 49 4.14 -19.39 -0.54
N VAL A 50 2.87 -19.00 -0.62
CA VAL A 50 1.76 -19.78 -0.04
C VAL A 50 1.58 -21.11 -0.78
N GLU A 51 1.69 -21.14 -2.11
CA GLU A 51 1.63 -22.37 -2.90
C GLU A 51 2.77 -23.33 -2.53
N LYS A 52 3.99 -22.81 -2.36
CA LYS A 52 5.13 -23.60 -1.86
C LYS A 52 4.88 -24.13 -0.45
N LEU A 53 4.26 -23.33 0.42
CA LEU A 53 3.92 -23.75 1.78
C LEU A 53 2.91 -24.90 1.77
N ILE A 54 1.88 -24.81 0.93
CA ILE A 54 0.89 -25.89 0.74
C ILE A 54 1.60 -27.16 0.28
N ALA A 55 2.44 -27.07 -0.76
CA ALA A 55 3.18 -28.21 -1.27
C ALA A 55 4.13 -28.82 -0.23
N GLY A 56 4.78 -28.00 0.60
CA GLY A 56 5.62 -28.47 1.70
C GLY A 56 4.83 -29.27 2.73
N VAL A 57 3.68 -28.76 3.15
CA VAL A 57 2.79 -29.42 4.12
C VAL A 57 2.23 -30.73 3.56
N GLU A 58 1.75 -30.74 2.32
CA GLU A 58 1.16 -31.94 1.69
C GLU A 58 2.17 -33.06 1.49
N ASN A 59 3.45 -32.73 1.26
CA ASN A 59 4.51 -33.71 1.04
C ASN A 59 5.31 -34.05 2.31
N ASN A 60 4.94 -33.51 3.49
CA ASN A 60 5.72 -33.61 4.73
C ASN A 60 7.18 -33.16 4.57
N ASP A 61 7.43 -32.13 3.77
CA ASP A 61 8.74 -31.48 3.62
C ASP A 61 8.84 -30.32 4.61
N ASP A 62 9.39 -30.59 5.79
CA ASP A 62 9.54 -29.61 6.86
C ASP A 62 10.44 -28.43 6.48
N VAL A 63 11.45 -28.67 5.63
CA VAL A 63 12.40 -27.63 5.20
C VAL A 63 11.72 -26.67 4.24
N LEU A 64 11.01 -27.18 3.24
CA LEU A 64 10.22 -26.36 2.33
C LEU A 64 9.13 -25.61 3.09
N SER A 65 8.43 -26.28 4.01
CA SER A 65 7.36 -25.67 4.82
C SER A 65 7.89 -24.48 5.63
N LEU A 66 9.01 -24.66 6.35
CA LEU A 66 9.60 -23.59 7.16
C LEU A 66 10.09 -22.42 6.29
N GLY A 67 10.74 -22.73 5.17
CA GLY A 67 11.22 -21.72 4.23
C GLY A 67 10.08 -20.91 3.62
N ALA A 68 9.07 -21.59 3.08
CA ALA A 68 7.92 -20.97 2.45
C ALA A 68 7.08 -20.15 3.45
N LEU A 69 6.85 -20.66 4.67
CA LEU A 69 6.18 -19.91 5.74
C LEU A 69 6.91 -18.61 6.09
N THR A 70 8.24 -18.69 6.20
CA THR A 70 9.07 -17.51 6.51
C THR A 70 8.95 -16.46 5.42
N MET A 71 9.02 -16.89 4.15
CA MET A 71 8.94 -15.97 3.01
C MET A 71 7.53 -15.38 2.85
N ALA A 72 6.48 -16.20 2.94
CA ALA A 72 5.10 -15.72 2.90
C ALA A 72 4.84 -14.66 3.99
N ARG A 73 5.29 -14.91 5.23
CA ARG A 73 5.20 -13.93 6.33
C ARG A 73 5.88 -12.60 5.98
N ILE A 74 7.08 -12.64 5.40
CA ILE A 74 7.80 -11.43 4.98
C ILE A 74 7.02 -10.69 3.90
N ARG A 75 6.50 -11.39 2.88
CA ARG A 75 5.73 -10.78 1.78
C ARG A 75 4.43 -10.14 2.25
N PHE A 76 3.70 -10.79 3.16
CA PHE A 76 2.50 -10.18 3.74
C PHE A 76 2.81 -8.94 4.59
N LEU A 77 3.95 -8.92 5.29
CA LEU A 77 4.40 -7.70 5.97
C LEU A 77 4.71 -6.59 4.96
N THR A 78 5.42 -6.89 3.87
CA THR A 78 5.69 -5.91 2.80
C THR A 78 4.40 -5.34 2.20
N LEU A 79 3.39 -6.18 1.95
CA LEU A 79 2.08 -5.73 1.49
C LEU A 79 1.36 -4.86 2.53
N SER A 80 1.47 -5.20 3.81
CA SER A 80 0.93 -4.38 4.91
C SER A 80 1.59 -3.00 4.92
N ASP A 81 2.92 -2.94 4.83
CA ASP A 81 3.68 -1.68 4.80
C ASP A 81 3.33 -0.84 3.57
N TYR A 82 3.12 -1.47 2.40
CA TYR A 82 2.66 -0.78 1.19
C TYR A 82 1.34 -0.03 1.43
N PHE A 83 0.33 -0.69 2.02
CA PHE A 83 -0.96 -0.04 2.30
C PHE A 83 -0.86 0.96 3.45
N LEU A 84 -0.05 0.69 4.47
CA LEU A 84 0.18 1.60 5.59
C LEU A 84 0.77 2.93 5.10
N ASN A 85 1.78 2.88 4.24
CA ASN A 85 2.40 4.09 3.67
C ASN A 85 1.39 4.97 2.90
N ILE A 86 0.48 4.34 2.15
CA ILE A 86 -0.59 5.06 1.45
C ILE A 86 -1.59 5.65 2.44
N HIS A 87 -1.97 4.90 3.47
CA HIS A 87 -2.86 5.38 4.53
C HIS A 87 -2.27 6.60 5.25
N GLU A 88 -1.00 6.55 5.64
CA GLU A 88 -0.33 7.67 6.31
C GLU A 88 -0.31 8.94 5.45
N ASP A 89 -0.09 8.80 4.15
CA ASP A 89 -0.12 9.92 3.22
C ASP A 89 -1.53 10.51 3.06
N LEU A 90 -2.57 9.67 3.06
CA LEU A 90 -3.96 10.14 3.10
C LEU A 90 -4.30 10.84 4.42
N GLU A 91 -3.82 10.35 5.56
CA GLU A 91 -3.99 11.01 6.87
C GLU A 91 -3.31 12.38 6.90
N LYS A 92 -2.09 12.49 6.37
CA LYS A 92 -1.41 13.80 6.20
C LYS A 92 -2.27 14.76 5.40
N MET A 93 -2.91 14.30 4.32
CA MET A 93 -3.83 15.13 3.55
C MET A 93 -5.06 15.54 4.37
N LEU A 94 -5.65 14.64 5.16
CA LEU A 94 -6.79 14.95 6.01
C LEU A 94 -6.47 16.02 7.06
N VAL A 95 -5.27 16.01 7.64
CA VAL A 95 -4.82 17.08 8.55
C VAL A 95 -4.87 18.45 7.86
N ILE A 96 -4.46 18.53 6.59
CA ILE A 96 -4.44 19.79 5.84
C ILE A 96 -5.86 20.30 5.53
N TYR A 97 -6.81 19.40 5.30
CA TYR A 97 -8.22 19.77 5.17
C TYR A 97 -8.82 20.25 6.50
N ARG A 98 -8.44 19.63 7.62
CA ARG A 98 -8.82 20.07 8.96
C ARG A 98 -8.27 21.45 9.29
N ASP A 99 -7.02 21.74 8.95
CA ASP A 99 -6.40 23.07 9.15
C ASP A 99 -7.11 24.18 8.37
N LYS A 100 -7.81 23.83 7.29
CA LYS A 100 -8.64 24.75 6.49
C LYS A 100 -10.06 24.93 7.04
N ASN A 101 -10.39 24.31 8.17
CA ASN A 101 -11.72 24.28 8.77
C ASN A 101 -12.81 23.83 7.77
N ILE A 102 -12.48 22.85 6.91
CA ILE A 102 -13.46 22.25 6.00
C ILE A 102 -14.19 21.16 6.78
N GLU A 103 -15.46 21.41 7.10
CA GLU A 103 -16.34 20.44 7.76
C GLU A 103 -17.17 19.69 6.72
N ILE A 104 -17.46 18.41 6.99
CA ILE A 104 -18.40 17.62 6.19
C ILE A 104 -19.80 17.92 6.71
N PRO A 105 -20.71 18.49 5.91
CA PRO A 105 -22.09 18.72 6.33
C PRO A 105 -22.82 17.42 6.68
N GLU A 106 -23.76 17.48 7.63
CA GLU A 106 -24.51 16.30 8.10
C GLU A 106 -25.31 15.61 6.97
N ASP A 107 -25.74 16.36 5.96
CA ASP A 107 -26.52 15.86 4.82
C ASP A 107 -25.67 15.46 3.60
N TYR A 108 -24.33 15.55 3.70
CA TYR A 108 -23.42 15.24 2.61
C TYR A 108 -23.32 13.73 2.34
N LYS A 109 -23.45 13.32 1.07
CA LYS A 109 -23.33 11.94 0.61
C LYS A 109 -22.11 11.79 -0.31
N TYR A 110 -21.21 10.86 0.02
CA TYR A 110 -19.98 10.55 -0.74
C TYR A 110 -20.12 9.28 -1.58
#